data_AF-A0A963ZYD4-F1
#
_entry.id   AF-A0A963ZYD4-F1
#
_cell.length_a   1.000
_cell.length_b   1.000
_cell.length_c   1.000
_cell.angle_alpha   90.00
_cell.angle_beta   90.00
_cell.angle_gamma   90.00
#
_symmetry.space_group_name_H-M   'P 1'
#
loop_
_entity.id
_entity.type
_entity.pdbx_description
1 polymer ?
#
loop_
_entity_poly.entity_id
_entity_poly.type
_entity_poly.pdbx_seq_one_letter_code
_entity_poly.pdbx_strand_id
1 'polypeptide(L)'
;MNKSWWKITSILILVYVFIAGMLGPLKPGIIRVDPQTVSTGQELVLQVEGYNSHYLEAGDAIRAWLKLDDERALGATSVQSKSETQLEAVFAIPQYLPVDKRSQDFVLVVDNAVDGVSLLPSAVFVRQDSIDPDMGLKVWKNTPIEGLHYLKRLTFPFRNILQETIRNTYFHVALWLAMVTLFMASLYHSIKYLRKGLPDNDRWAVAYTTVGSFYGVLGLVTGAIWATSAWGKPWSWDVKQTMTLIALFIYLAYFVLRAAFEDPEKRGRLSAVYNIFAFAALIPLIYVIPRLTDSLHPGNGGNPAFGSQDLDNTMRMVFYPAVIGWTLLGVWIATVSFRVERLHQRMLEGD
;
A
#
# COMPACT_ATOMS: atom_id res chain seq x y z
N MET A 1 24.05 -3.47 -31.29
CA MET A 1 23.44 -3.67 -29.95
C MET A 1 22.30 -4.68 -30.06
N ASN A 2 22.35 -5.74 -29.25
CA ASN A 2 21.42 -6.87 -29.36
C ASN A 2 19.97 -6.41 -29.07
N LYS A 3 18.99 -6.79 -29.92
CA LYS A 3 17.57 -6.32 -29.88
C LYS A 3 16.79 -6.69 -28.59
N SER A 4 17.45 -7.32 -27.62
CA SER A 4 16.85 -7.89 -26.41
C SER A 4 17.38 -7.32 -25.09
N TRP A 5 18.26 -6.31 -25.10
CA TRP A 5 18.88 -5.77 -23.88
C TRP A 5 17.86 -5.35 -22.80
N TRP A 6 16.78 -4.70 -23.21
CA TRP A 6 15.72 -4.21 -22.32
C TRP A 6 14.95 -5.35 -21.62
N LYS A 7 14.92 -6.56 -22.21
CA LYS A 7 14.31 -7.76 -21.57
C LYS A 7 15.16 -8.25 -20.42
N ILE A 8 16.47 -8.28 -20.61
CA ILE A 8 17.44 -8.60 -19.54
C ILE A 8 17.34 -7.54 -18.46
N THR A 9 17.30 -6.25 -18.83
CA THR A 9 17.09 -5.15 -17.89
C THR A 9 15.80 -5.30 -17.09
N SER A 10 14.69 -5.70 -17.71
CA SER A 10 13.43 -5.97 -17.00
C SER A 10 13.59 -7.04 -15.92
N ILE A 11 14.26 -8.16 -16.23
CA ILE A 11 14.52 -9.23 -15.27
C ILE A 11 15.41 -8.72 -14.14
N LEU A 12 16.52 -8.04 -14.45
CA LEU A 12 17.44 -7.52 -13.44
C LEU A 12 16.76 -6.52 -12.49
N ILE A 13 15.90 -5.64 -13.03
CA ILE A 13 15.11 -4.71 -12.23
C ILE A 13 14.17 -5.47 -11.29
N LEU A 14 13.45 -6.49 -11.78
CA LEU A 14 12.54 -7.26 -10.95
C LEU A 14 13.30 -8.07 -9.89
N VAL A 15 14.44 -8.68 -10.24
CA VAL A 15 15.32 -9.35 -9.25
C VAL A 15 15.75 -8.38 -8.15
N TYR A 16 16.17 -7.16 -8.51
CA TYR A 16 16.46 -6.12 -7.52
C TYR A 16 15.23 -5.81 -6.66
N VAL A 17 14.04 -5.69 -7.24
CA VAL A 17 12.79 -5.42 -6.50
C VAL A 17 12.49 -6.53 -5.50
N PHE A 18 12.66 -7.80 -5.89
CA PHE A 18 12.47 -8.92 -4.98
C PHE A 18 13.53 -8.91 -3.86
N ILE A 19 14.80 -8.72 -4.18
CA ILE A 19 15.88 -8.75 -3.18
C ILE A 19 15.78 -7.54 -2.24
N ALA A 20 15.88 -6.32 -2.77
CA ALA A 20 15.85 -5.10 -1.96
C ALA A 20 14.50 -4.88 -1.29
N GLY A 21 13.40 -5.18 -2.00
CA GLY A 21 12.04 -5.02 -1.49
C GLY A 21 11.66 -6.03 -0.41
N MET A 22 12.21 -7.25 -0.42
CA MET A 22 11.90 -8.27 0.59
C MET A 22 12.93 -8.34 1.72
N LEU A 23 14.20 -8.03 1.46
CA LEU A 23 15.27 -8.13 2.48
C LEU A 23 15.53 -6.81 3.21
N GLY A 24 15.09 -5.67 2.69
CA GLY A 24 15.26 -4.38 3.37
C GLY A 24 14.52 -4.38 4.72
N PRO A 25 15.14 -4.06 5.86
CA PRO A 25 14.48 -4.13 7.17
C PRO A 25 13.40 -3.06 7.30
N LEU A 26 12.33 -3.34 8.04
CA LEU A 26 11.41 -2.29 8.51
C LEU A 26 12.03 -1.52 9.68
N LYS A 27 11.56 -0.31 9.92
CA LYS A 27 11.85 0.43 11.16
C LYS A 27 11.33 -0.36 12.37
N PRO A 28 11.90 -0.12 13.55
CA PRO A 28 11.31 -0.61 14.78
C PRO A 28 9.89 -0.06 14.95
N GLY A 29 9.07 -0.83 15.65
CA GLY A 29 7.66 -0.51 15.84
C GLY A 29 7.10 -1.19 17.09
N ILE A 30 5.82 -0.92 17.36
CA ILE A 30 5.09 -1.55 18.45
C ILE A 30 3.91 -2.30 17.82
N ILE A 31 3.84 -3.60 18.09
CA ILE A 31 2.81 -4.50 17.55
C ILE A 31 1.52 -4.38 18.36
N ARG A 32 1.66 -4.49 19.68
CA ARG A 32 0.52 -4.45 20.62
C ARG A 32 0.99 -4.09 22.02
N VAL A 33 0.01 -3.77 22.85
CA VAL A 33 0.17 -3.53 24.28
C VAL A 33 -0.93 -4.22 25.07
N ASP A 34 -0.64 -4.52 26.34
CA ASP A 34 -1.60 -5.09 27.29
C ASP A 34 -1.33 -4.53 28.70
N PRO A 35 -2.36 -4.06 29.44
CA PRO A 35 -3.74 -3.88 29.02
C PRO A 35 -3.94 -2.65 28.12
N GLN A 36 -4.94 -2.69 27.25
CA GLN A 36 -5.32 -1.54 26.41
C GLN A 36 -6.22 -0.53 27.11
N THR A 37 -6.69 -0.82 28.33
CA THR A 37 -7.61 0.08 29.06
C THR A 37 -7.24 0.18 30.53
N VAL A 38 -7.39 1.38 31.10
CA VAL A 38 -7.16 1.65 32.53
C VAL A 38 -8.08 2.77 33.01
N SER A 39 -8.41 2.81 34.29
CA SER A 39 -9.18 3.93 34.87
C SER A 39 -8.25 5.01 35.45
N THR A 40 -8.76 6.23 35.55
CA THR A 40 -8.03 7.31 36.21
C THR A 40 -7.69 6.99 37.68
N GLY A 41 -6.55 7.51 38.16
CA GLY A 41 -6.09 7.29 39.54
C GLY A 41 -5.44 5.92 39.79
N GLN A 42 -5.32 5.07 38.76
CA GLN A 42 -4.65 3.77 38.86
C GLN A 42 -3.21 3.83 38.34
N GLU A 43 -2.39 2.89 38.81
CA GLU A 43 -1.10 2.60 38.18
C GLU A 43 -1.34 1.65 36.99
N LEU A 44 -0.77 1.98 35.84
CA LEU A 44 -0.79 1.17 34.64
C LEU A 44 0.55 0.47 34.49
N VAL A 45 0.56 -0.86 34.60
CA VAL A 45 1.69 -1.71 34.20
C VAL A 45 1.43 -2.19 32.77
N LEU A 46 2.10 -1.56 31.80
CA LEU A 46 1.88 -1.79 30.38
C LEU A 46 2.93 -2.75 29.81
N GLN A 47 2.50 -3.94 29.40
CA GLN A 47 3.30 -4.85 28.59
C GLN A 47 3.30 -4.35 27.14
N VAL A 48 4.48 -4.23 26.54
CA VAL A 48 4.67 -3.71 25.18
C VAL A 48 5.40 -4.76 24.36
N GLU A 49 4.80 -5.16 23.24
CA GLU A 49 5.42 -6.04 22.25
C GLU A 49 5.94 -5.21 21.07
N GLY A 50 7.27 -5.16 20.94
CA GLY A 50 7.99 -4.48 19.88
C GLY A 50 8.11 -5.32 18.60
N TYR A 51 8.43 -4.64 17.51
CA TYR A 51 8.82 -5.24 16.23
C TYR A 51 10.18 -4.68 15.82
N ASN A 52 11.09 -5.55 15.36
CA ASN A 52 12.46 -5.18 15.00
C ASN A 52 13.15 -4.28 16.05
N SER A 53 12.89 -4.59 17.33
CA SER A 53 13.44 -3.91 18.49
C SER A 53 14.56 -4.72 19.14
N HIS A 54 15.39 -4.03 19.92
CA HIS A 54 16.53 -4.60 20.63
C HIS A 54 16.52 -4.09 22.08
N TYR A 55 15.43 -4.38 22.81
CA TYR A 55 15.21 -3.80 24.13
C TYR A 55 16.21 -4.28 25.18
N LEU A 56 16.76 -5.49 25.08
CA LEU A 56 17.81 -5.92 26.02
C LEU A 56 19.12 -5.20 25.75
N GLU A 57 19.48 -5.02 24.47
CA GLU A 57 20.68 -4.25 24.08
C GLU A 57 20.57 -2.79 24.53
N ALA A 58 19.39 -2.19 24.42
CA ALA A 58 19.14 -0.82 24.86
C ALA A 58 19.25 -0.63 26.40
N GLY A 59 19.06 -1.71 27.18
CA GLY A 59 19.15 -1.70 28.64
C GLY A 59 18.22 -0.70 29.31
N ASP A 60 18.65 -0.12 30.42
CA ASP A 60 17.85 0.80 31.25
C ASP A 60 17.65 2.20 30.63
N ALA A 61 18.23 2.47 29.45
CA ALA A 61 18.15 3.77 28.78
C ALA A 61 16.87 3.96 27.95
N ILE A 62 15.95 2.99 27.98
CA ILE A 62 14.67 3.10 27.26
C ILE A 62 13.75 4.09 27.99
N ARG A 63 13.15 4.99 27.21
CA ARG A 63 12.16 5.95 27.70
C ARG A 63 10.83 5.69 27.02
N ALA A 64 9.74 5.83 27.78
CA ALA A 64 8.40 5.66 27.26
C ALA A 64 7.47 6.79 27.73
N TRP A 65 6.52 7.16 26.88
CA TRP A 65 5.50 8.16 27.17
C TRP A 65 4.13 7.71 26.68
N LEU A 66 3.09 8.10 27.42
CA LEU A 66 1.72 8.16 26.91
C LEU A 66 1.43 9.61 26.50
N LYS A 67 1.43 9.86 25.18
CA LYS A 67 1.12 11.15 24.58
C LYS A 67 -0.40 11.33 24.48
N LEU A 68 -0.91 12.40 25.07
CA LEU A 68 -2.31 12.81 24.98
C LEU A 68 -2.55 13.64 23.71
N ASP A 69 -1.70 14.64 23.49
CA ASP A 69 -1.72 15.55 22.35
C ASP A 69 -0.33 16.14 22.12
N ASP A 70 -0.20 17.14 21.25
CA ASP A 70 1.08 17.73 20.86
C ASP A 70 1.82 18.46 21.98
N GLU A 71 1.15 18.82 23.08
CA GLU A 71 1.73 19.55 24.21
C GLU A 71 1.83 18.69 25.47
N ARG A 72 0.97 17.69 25.61
CA ARG A 72 0.75 16.95 26.86
C ARG A 72 1.10 15.47 26.74
N ALA A 73 1.98 14.99 27.62
CA ALA A 73 2.34 13.58 27.74
C ALA A 73 2.67 13.18 29.19
N LEU A 74 2.48 11.90 29.50
CA LEU A 74 2.87 11.27 30.77
C LEU A 74 4.09 10.39 30.53
N GLY A 75 5.18 10.64 31.25
CA GLY A 75 6.36 9.78 31.22
C GLY A 75 6.15 8.50 32.02
N ALA A 76 6.76 7.41 31.58
CA ALA A 76 6.82 6.18 32.37
C ALA A 76 7.66 6.41 33.64
N THR A 77 7.20 5.90 34.77
CA THR A 77 7.92 5.91 36.05
C THR A 77 9.02 4.85 36.09
N SER A 78 8.82 3.74 35.37
CA SER A 78 9.80 2.68 35.20
C SER A 78 9.62 2.03 33.83
N VAL A 79 10.73 1.63 33.20
CA VAL A 79 10.75 0.82 31.98
C VAL A 79 11.72 -0.34 32.19
N GLN A 80 11.27 -1.56 31.95
CA GLN A 80 12.08 -2.77 32.11
C GLN A 80 11.97 -3.66 30.89
N SER A 81 13.10 -3.95 30.26
CA SER A 81 13.17 -4.92 29.16
C SER A 81 12.99 -6.35 29.71
N LYS A 82 12.06 -7.10 29.12
CA LYS A 82 11.82 -8.52 29.46
C LYS A 82 12.44 -9.47 28.42
N SER A 83 12.54 -9.03 27.17
CA SER A 83 13.25 -9.70 26.07
C SER A 83 13.63 -8.68 25.00
N GLU A 84 14.26 -9.10 23.89
CA GLU A 84 14.60 -8.19 22.78
C GLU A 84 13.36 -7.48 22.19
N THR A 85 12.21 -8.13 22.27
CA THR A 85 10.95 -7.63 21.69
C THR A 85 9.87 -7.37 22.71
N GLN A 86 10.17 -7.44 24.01
CA GLN A 86 9.19 -7.17 25.06
C GLN A 86 9.76 -6.28 26.14
N LEU A 87 9.01 -5.26 26.51
CA LEU A 87 9.29 -4.44 27.68
C LEU A 87 8.01 -4.21 28.49
N GLU A 88 8.21 -3.83 29.73
CA GLU A 88 7.17 -3.41 30.66
C GLU A 88 7.40 -1.95 31.00
N ALA A 89 6.38 -1.11 30.85
CA ALA A 89 6.43 0.31 31.19
C ALA A 89 5.34 0.64 32.20
N VAL A 90 5.72 1.27 33.31
CA VAL A 90 4.80 1.64 34.39
C VAL A 90 4.44 3.12 34.26
N PHE A 91 3.16 3.45 34.34
CA PHE A 91 2.66 4.82 34.28
C PHE A 91 1.72 5.10 35.46
N ALA A 92 1.89 6.28 36.08
CA ALA A 92 0.94 6.78 37.07
C ALA A 92 -0.17 7.58 36.38
N ILE A 93 -1.38 7.01 36.29
CA ILE A 93 -2.50 7.69 35.64
C ILE A 93 -3.15 8.66 36.64
N PRO A 94 -3.25 9.97 36.33
CA PRO A 94 -3.82 10.95 37.25
C PRO A 94 -5.31 10.68 37.47
N GLN A 95 -5.84 11.17 38.59
CA GLN A 95 -7.25 11.00 38.96
C GLN A 95 -8.22 11.73 38.00
N TYR A 96 -7.75 12.79 37.34
CA TYR A 96 -8.49 13.55 36.35
C TYR A 96 -7.60 13.81 35.12
N LEU A 97 -8.17 13.75 33.92
CA LEU A 97 -7.51 14.13 32.68
C LEU A 97 -7.93 15.56 32.27
N PRO A 98 -7.05 16.32 31.61
CA PRO A 98 -7.37 17.67 31.16
C PRO A 98 -8.16 17.64 29.83
N VAL A 99 -9.19 16.78 29.76
CA VAL A 99 -10.11 16.58 28.64
C VAL A 99 -11.52 16.31 29.15
N ASP A 100 -12.53 16.69 28.37
CA ASP A 100 -13.95 16.58 28.66
C ASP A 100 -14.59 15.25 28.21
N LYS A 101 -13.77 14.24 27.89
CA LYS A 101 -14.22 12.95 27.35
C LYS A 101 -14.21 11.85 28.39
N ARG A 102 -15.25 11.02 28.41
CA ARG A 102 -15.33 9.86 29.32
C ARG A 102 -14.26 8.79 29.06
N SER A 103 -13.80 8.67 27.83
CA SER A 103 -12.73 7.77 27.42
C SER A 103 -11.80 8.53 26.48
N GLN A 104 -10.50 8.52 26.78
CA GLN A 104 -9.48 9.20 25.98
C GLN A 104 -8.38 8.21 25.62
N ASP A 105 -8.04 8.15 24.34
CA ASP A 105 -6.93 7.33 23.85
C ASP A 105 -5.60 8.07 23.95
N PHE A 106 -4.53 7.31 24.16
CA PHE A 106 -3.17 7.81 24.25
C PHE A 106 -2.29 7.11 23.22
N VAL A 107 -1.38 7.87 22.63
CA VAL A 107 -0.33 7.31 21.77
C VAL A 107 0.83 6.86 22.67
N LEU A 108 1.22 5.60 22.57
CA LEU A 108 2.44 5.13 23.21
C LEU A 108 3.64 5.52 22.36
N VAL A 109 4.63 6.14 22.98
CA VAL A 109 5.92 6.51 22.40
C VAL A 109 6.99 5.75 23.16
N VAL A 110 7.84 5.00 22.48
CA VAL A 110 9.01 4.34 23.05
C VAL A 110 10.24 4.83 22.30
N ASP A 111 11.28 5.25 23.03
CA ASP A 111 12.54 5.73 22.46
C ASP A 111 13.72 5.07 23.15
N ASN A 112 14.71 4.66 22.37
CA ASN A 112 15.99 4.20 22.89
C ASN A 112 17.12 4.49 21.87
N ALA A 113 18.38 4.47 22.32
CA ALA A 113 19.52 4.82 21.48
C ALA A 113 19.85 3.77 20.38
N VAL A 114 19.38 2.53 20.53
CA VAL A 114 19.69 1.39 19.65
C VAL A 114 18.73 1.30 18.46
N ASP A 115 17.45 1.55 18.71
CA ASP A 115 16.36 1.44 17.74
C ASP A 115 15.84 2.80 17.27
N GLY A 116 15.91 3.81 18.14
CA GLY A 116 15.23 5.08 17.97
C GLY A 116 13.77 5.03 18.41
N VAL A 117 12.94 5.89 17.80
CA VAL A 117 11.54 6.07 18.19
C VAL A 117 10.61 5.05 17.54
N SER A 118 9.75 4.46 18.35
CA SER A 118 8.60 3.64 17.94
C SER A 118 7.30 4.20 18.52
N LEU A 119 6.21 4.10 17.74
CA LEU A 119 4.91 4.67 18.09
C LEU A 119 3.79 3.63 17.93
N LEU A 120 2.83 3.66 18.85
CA LEU A 120 1.53 3.00 18.70
C LEU A 120 0.41 4.01 18.95
N PRO A 121 -0.28 4.46 17.89
CA PRO A 121 -1.49 5.25 18.04
C PRO A 121 -2.59 4.49 18.78
N SER A 122 -3.37 5.20 19.59
CA SER A 122 -4.48 4.64 20.37
C SER A 122 -4.11 3.36 21.14
N ALA A 123 -2.91 3.37 21.75
CA ALA A 123 -2.37 2.23 22.47
C ALA A 123 -3.16 1.91 23.74
N VAL A 124 -3.52 2.95 24.49
CA VAL A 124 -4.21 2.84 25.78
C VAL A 124 -5.40 3.78 25.82
N PHE A 125 -6.55 3.28 26.26
CA PHE A 125 -7.76 4.05 26.52
C PHE A 125 -7.93 4.25 28.03
N VAL A 126 -7.83 5.50 28.48
CA VAL A 126 -8.03 5.86 29.87
C VAL A 126 -9.49 6.25 30.08
N ARG A 127 -10.17 5.57 31.02
CA ARG A 127 -11.56 5.82 31.40
C ARG A 127 -11.61 6.76 32.60
N GLN A 128 -12.43 7.79 32.48
CA GLN A 128 -12.71 8.73 33.58
C GLN A 128 -14.02 8.34 34.25
N ASP A 129 -13.97 8.01 35.55
CA ASP A 129 -15.17 7.76 36.35
C ASP A 129 -15.91 9.08 36.68
N SER A 130 -15.15 10.17 36.78
CA SER A 130 -15.64 11.55 36.93
C SER A 130 -14.86 12.47 36.00
N ILE A 131 -15.55 13.39 35.32
CA ILE A 131 -14.96 14.29 34.33
C ILE A 131 -14.87 15.70 34.94
N ASP A 132 -13.65 16.18 35.16
CA ASP A 132 -13.34 17.54 35.60
C ASP A 132 -12.04 18.01 34.91
N PRO A 133 -12.14 18.67 33.74
CA PRO A 133 -10.97 19.09 32.97
C PRO A 133 -10.10 20.14 33.70
N ASP A 134 -10.71 21.00 34.51
CA ASP A 134 -10.00 22.05 35.26
C ASP A 134 -9.15 21.42 36.37
N MET A 135 -9.71 20.43 37.08
CA MET A 135 -8.93 19.63 38.01
C MET A 135 -7.87 18.82 37.28
N GLY A 136 -8.20 18.28 36.11
CA GLY A 136 -7.27 17.62 35.19
C GLY A 136 -6.04 18.46 34.88
N LEU A 137 -6.22 19.74 34.54
CA LEU A 137 -5.13 20.68 34.28
C LEU A 137 -4.26 20.92 35.52
N LYS A 138 -4.87 20.98 36.71
CA LYS A 138 -4.14 21.19 37.98
C LYS A 138 -3.30 20.00 38.40
N VAL A 139 -3.81 18.77 38.19
CA VAL A 139 -3.10 17.54 38.60
C VAL A 139 -2.16 17.01 37.51
N TRP A 140 -2.24 17.54 36.29
CA TRP A 140 -1.40 17.13 35.19
C TRP A 140 0.08 17.42 35.45
N LYS A 141 0.89 16.38 35.49
CA LYS A 141 2.36 16.50 35.54
C LYS A 141 2.91 16.20 34.16
N ASN A 142 3.08 17.26 33.36
CA ASN A 142 3.54 17.09 32.00
C ASN A 142 4.97 16.57 31.96
N THR A 143 5.22 15.57 31.12
CA THR A 143 6.56 15.10 30.77
C THR A 143 6.78 15.33 29.28
N PRO A 144 7.43 16.45 28.88
CA PRO A 144 7.69 16.74 27.47
C PRO A 144 8.42 15.59 26.77
N ILE A 145 8.07 15.36 25.51
CA ILE A 145 8.73 14.36 24.66
C ILE A 145 9.88 15.05 23.94
N GLU A 146 11.08 14.90 24.49
CA GLU A 146 12.28 15.62 24.02
C GLU A 146 13.49 14.70 23.89
N GLY A 147 14.46 15.12 23.07
CA GLY A 147 15.72 14.41 22.87
C GLY A 147 15.53 13.01 22.27
N LEU A 148 14.56 12.85 21.37
CA LEU A 148 14.28 11.57 20.70
C LEU A 148 15.44 11.14 19.78
N HIS A 149 15.71 9.84 19.72
CA HIS A 149 16.77 9.27 18.89
C HIS A 149 16.24 8.94 17.50
N TYR A 150 16.73 9.68 16.51
CA TYR A 150 16.42 9.43 15.09
C TYR A 150 17.61 8.81 14.39
N LEU A 151 17.53 7.49 14.16
CA LEU A 151 18.58 6.74 13.51
C LEU A 151 18.47 6.85 11.99
N LYS A 152 19.58 7.20 11.34
CA LYS A 152 19.68 7.25 9.88
C LYS A 152 20.08 5.87 9.34
N ARG A 153 19.11 4.94 9.29
CA ARG A 153 19.28 3.60 8.70
C ARG A 153 18.49 3.47 7.40
N LEU A 154 18.96 2.61 6.50
CA LEU A 154 18.21 2.23 5.30
C LEU A 154 17.13 1.23 5.68
N THR A 155 16.00 1.75 6.17
CA THR A 155 14.87 0.96 6.67
C THR A 155 13.58 1.45 6.04
N PHE A 156 12.69 0.54 5.68
CA PHE A 156 11.34 0.87 5.26
C PHE A 156 10.47 1.26 6.46
N PRO A 157 9.41 2.06 6.28
CA PRO A 157 8.56 2.48 7.38
C PRO A 157 7.78 1.29 7.97
N PHE A 158 7.70 1.22 9.30
CA PHE A 158 6.76 0.36 10.00
C PHE A 158 5.41 1.07 10.13
N ARG A 159 4.32 0.36 9.86
CA ARG A 159 2.95 0.84 10.04
C ARG A 159 2.18 -0.23 10.82
N ASN A 160 1.57 0.11 11.95
CA ASN A 160 1.01 -0.88 12.88
C ASN A 160 -0.03 -1.82 12.22
N ILE A 161 -0.81 -1.31 11.25
CA ILE A 161 -1.80 -2.08 10.49
C ILE A 161 -1.17 -2.94 9.38
N LEU A 162 -0.09 -2.47 8.75
CA LEU A 162 0.47 -3.12 7.56
C LEU A 162 1.64 -4.05 7.88
N GLN A 163 2.52 -3.62 8.78
CA GLN A 163 3.75 -4.33 9.13
C GLN A 163 4.50 -4.75 7.86
N GLU A 164 4.90 -6.02 7.75
CA GLU A 164 5.59 -6.58 6.58
C GLU A 164 4.77 -6.55 5.28
N THR A 165 3.44 -6.49 5.37
CA THR A 165 2.58 -6.46 4.17
C THR A 165 2.67 -5.15 3.40
N ILE A 166 3.29 -4.10 3.96
CA ILE A 166 3.57 -2.85 3.25
C ILE A 166 4.40 -3.06 1.98
N ARG A 167 5.21 -4.13 1.93
CA ARG A 167 6.00 -4.53 0.75
C ARG A 167 5.15 -4.93 -0.44
N ASN A 168 3.90 -5.33 -0.20
CA ASN A 168 2.95 -5.64 -1.27
C ASN A 168 2.69 -4.44 -2.20
N THR A 169 3.02 -3.21 -1.76
CA THR A 169 3.05 -2.01 -2.60
C THR A 169 3.87 -2.20 -3.87
N TYR A 170 5.00 -2.93 -3.81
CA TYR A 170 5.90 -3.17 -4.95
C TYR A 170 5.30 -4.14 -5.99
N PHE A 171 4.24 -4.83 -5.63
CA PHE A 171 3.57 -5.81 -6.48
C PHE A 171 2.20 -5.27 -6.87
N HIS A 172 1.29 -5.14 -5.91
CA HIS A 172 -0.09 -4.69 -6.14
C HIS A 172 -0.16 -3.34 -6.87
N VAL A 173 0.41 -2.28 -6.29
CA VAL A 173 0.32 -0.93 -6.86
C VAL A 173 1.12 -0.81 -8.15
N ALA A 174 2.28 -1.47 -8.22
CA ALA A 174 3.10 -1.47 -9.43
C ALA A 174 2.42 -2.20 -10.61
N LEU A 175 1.72 -3.31 -10.35
CA LEU A 175 0.91 -4.02 -11.34
C LEU A 175 -0.23 -3.15 -11.87
N TRP A 176 -0.89 -2.36 -11.00
CA TRP A 176 -1.92 -1.41 -11.43
C TRP A 176 -1.37 -0.35 -12.38
N LEU A 177 -0.23 0.27 -12.04
CA LEU A 177 0.39 1.27 -12.91
C LEU A 177 0.83 0.66 -14.24
N ALA A 178 1.43 -0.52 -14.21
CA ALA A 178 1.82 -1.26 -15.41
C ALA A 178 0.60 -1.62 -16.28
N MET A 179 -0.51 -2.06 -15.68
CA MET A 179 -1.76 -2.34 -16.38
C MET A 179 -2.26 -1.10 -17.13
N VAL A 180 -2.34 0.05 -16.46
CA VAL A 180 -2.81 1.30 -17.10
C VAL A 180 -1.89 1.68 -18.27
N THR A 181 -0.58 1.52 -18.13
CA THR A 181 0.36 1.73 -19.24
C THR A 181 0.10 0.79 -20.43
N LEU A 182 -0.16 -0.49 -20.17
CA LEU A 182 -0.49 -1.47 -21.23
C LEU A 182 -1.83 -1.13 -21.90
N PHE A 183 -2.86 -0.73 -21.14
CA PHE A 183 -4.12 -0.27 -21.71
C PHE A 183 -3.98 1.01 -22.53
N MET A 184 -3.13 1.95 -22.12
CA MET A 184 -2.78 3.13 -22.94
C MET A 184 -2.09 2.74 -24.25
N ALA A 185 -1.15 1.78 -24.21
CA ALA A 185 -0.51 1.26 -25.42
C ALA A 185 -1.55 0.58 -26.35
N SER A 186 -2.49 -0.16 -25.76
CA SER A 186 -3.59 -0.76 -26.50
C SER A 186 -4.49 0.28 -27.16
N LEU A 187 -4.89 1.32 -26.43
CA LEU A 187 -5.65 2.46 -26.94
C LEU A 187 -4.96 3.10 -28.16
N TYR A 188 -3.66 3.38 -28.03
CA TYR A 188 -2.85 3.94 -29.11
C TYR A 188 -2.92 3.08 -30.38
N HIS A 189 -2.79 1.76 -30.23
CA HIS A 189 -2.88 0.82 -31.34
C HIS A 189 -4.29 0.69 -31.93
N SER A 190 -5.34 0.75 -31.11
CA SER A 190 -6.74 0.81 -31.59
C SER A 190 -7.01 2.06 -32.43
N ILE A 191 -6.55 3.23 -31.99
CA ILE A 191 -6.67 4.47 -32.76
C ILE A 191 -5.91 4.38 -34.08
N LYS A 192 -4.69 3.82 -34.05
CA LYS A 192 -3.87 3.64 -35.26
C LYS A 192 -4.48 2.62 -36.23
N TYR A 193 -5.12 1.57 -35.73
CA TYR A 193 -5.87 0.62 -36.54
C TYR A 193 -7.03 1.30 -37.26
N LEU A 194 -7.87 2.07 -36.54
CA LEU A 194 -9.00 2.79 -37.14
C LEU A 194 -8.56 3.83 -38.19
N ARG A 195 -7.37 4.42 -38.05
CA ARG A 195 -6.82 5.39 -39.00
C ARG A 195 -6.20 4.76 -40.25
N LYS A 196 -5.55 3.60 -40.12
CA LYS A 196 -4.70 3.03 -41.19
C LYS A 196 -5.18 1.69 -41.73
N GLY A 197 -6.10 1.00 -41.06
CA GLY A 197 -6.59 -0.33 -41.44
C GLY A 197 -5.54 -1.45 -41.39
N LEU A 198 -4.34 -1.20 -40.84
CA LEU A 198 -3.27 -2.21 -40.86
C LEU A 198 -3.51 -3.29 -39.79
N PRO A 199 -3.62 -4.59 -40.17
CA PRO A 199 -3.95 -5.69 -39.25
C PRO A 199 -3.01 -5.80 -38.04
N ASP A 200 -1.72 -5.47 -38.21
CA ASP A 200 -0.75 -5.49 -37.13
C ASP A 200 -1.12 -4.55 -35.97
N ASN A 201 -1.80 -3.42 -36.22
CA ASN A 201 -2.21 -2.53 -35.13
C ASN A 201 -3.34 -3.14 -34.30
N ASP A 202 -4.27 -3.89 -34.91
CA ASP A 202 -5.29 -4.63 -34.17
C ASP A 202 -4.64 -5.74 -33.34
N ARG A 203 -3.71 -6.52 -33.92
CA ARG A 203 -2.95 -7.55 -33.20
C ARG A 203 -2.21 -6.98 -31.98
N TRP A 204 -1.58 -5.81 -32.11
CA TRP A 204 -0.93 -5.13 -30.99
C TRP A 204 -1.92 -4.68 -29.91
N ALA A 205 -3.06 -4.11 -30.30
CA ALA A 205 -4.09 -3.69 -29.34
C ALA A 205 -4.57 -4.90 -28.51
N VAL A 206 -4.88 -6.02 -29.17
CA VAL A 206 -5.30 -7.26 -28.49
C VAL A 206 -4.21 -7.77 -27.54
N ALA A 207 -2.95 -7.81 -27.99
CA ALA A 207 -1.84 -8.28 -27.16
C ALA A 207 -1.70 -7.44 -25.87
N TYR A 208 -1.72 -6.11 -25.99
CA TYR A 208 -1.65 -5.23 -24.83
C TYR A 208 -2.89 -5.32 -23.93
N THR A 209 -4.10 -5.40 -24.50
CA THR A 209 -5.33 -5.58 -23.71
C THR A 209 -5.33 -6.90 -22.96
N THR A 210 -4.81 -7.97 -23.56
CA THR A 210 -4.70 -9.29 -22.93
C THR A 210 -3.78 -9.24 -21.72
N VAL A 211 -2.57 -8.70 -21.88
CA VAL A 211 -1.60 -8.62 -20.78
C VAL A 211 -2.05 -7.62 -19.71
N GLY A 212 -2.63 -6.48 -20.10
CA GLY A 212 -3.23 -5.53 -19.17
C GLY A 212 -4.33 -6.18 -18.34
N SER A 213 -5.27 -6.88 -18.97
CA SER A 213 -6.36 -7.57 -18.25
C SER A 213 -5.83 -8.63 -17.29
N PHE A 214 -4.80 -9.38 -17.70
CA PHE A 214 -4.10 -10.32 -16.82
C PHE A 214 -3.47 -9.63 -15.61
N TYR A 215 -2.78 -8.50 -15.80
CA TYR A 215 -2.24 -7.70 -14.70
C TYR A 215 -3.32 -7.12 -13.80
N GLY A 216 -4.48 -6.75 -14.35
CA GLY A 216 -5.64 -6.34 -13.56
C GLY A 216 -6.16 -7.45 -12.65
N VAL A 217 -6.26 -8.69 -13.16
CA VAL A 217 -6.62 -9.87 -12.35
C VAL A 217 -5.57 -10.12 -11.25
N LEU A 218 -4.27 -10.08 -11.58
CA LEU A 218 -3.21 -10.18 -10.57
C LEU A 218 -3.28 -9.04 -9.55
N GLY A 219 -3.64 -7.83 -9.99
CA GLY A 219 -3.88 -6.68 -9.13
C GLY A 219 -5.02 -6.92 -8.15
N LEU A 220 -6.16 -7.49 -8.60
CA LEU A 220 -7.25 -7.88 -7.71
C LEU A 220 -6.81 -8.96 -6.70
N VAL A 221 -6.09 -9.99 -7.13
CA VAL A 221 -5.63 -11.07 -6.25
C VAL A 221 -4.66 -10.54 -5.19
N THR A 222 -3.63 -9.81 -5.60
CA THR A 222 -2.66 -9.20 -4.68
C THR A 222 -3.30 -8.16 -3.77
N GLY A 223 -4.33 -7.46 -4.24
CA GLY A 223 -5.14 -6.53 -3.44
C GLY A 223 -5.98 -7.23 -2.39
N ALA A 224 -6.61 -8.36 -2.74
CA ALA A 224 -7.39 -9.17 -1.81
C ALA A 224 -6.52 -9.76 -0.69
N ILE A 225 -5.30 -10.22 -1.03
CA ILE A 225 -4.31 -10.66 -0.04
C ILE A 225 -3.98 -9.49 0.91
N TRP A 226 -3.76 -8.29 0.37
CA TRP A 226 -3.47 -7.12 1.20
C TRP A 226 -4.64 -6.73 2.11
N ALA A 227 -5.85 -6.70 1.57
CA ALA A 227 -7.07 -6.36 2.27
C ALA A 227 -7.34 -7.34 3.43
N THR A 228 -6.99 -8.62 3.26
CA THR A 228 -7.10 -9.62 4.32
C THR A 228 -6.22 -9.25 5.51
N SER A 229 -4.97 -8.83 5.27
CA SER A 229 -4.08 -8.41 6.34
C SER A 229 -4.47 -7.06 6.96
N ALA A 230 -4.89 -6.10 6.15
CA ALA A 230 -5.15 -4.73 6.62
C ALA A 230 -6.54 -4.58 7.26
N TRP A 231 -7.54 -5.29 6.76
CA TRP A 231 -8.96 -5.10 7.10
C TRP A 231 -9.66 -6.41 7.51
N GLY A 232 -8.93 -7.52 7.63
CA GLY A 232 -9.44 -8.81 8.10
C GLY A 232 -10.28 -9.59 7.09
N LYS A 233 -10.46 -9.11 5.85
CA LYS A 233 -11.23 -9.80 4.80
C LYS A 233 -10.71 -9.49 3.40
N PRO A 234 -10.75 -10.44 2.44
CA PRO A 234 -10.23 -10.24 1.09
C PRO A 234 -11.05 -9.26 0.25
N TRP A 235 -12.33 -9.07 0.60
CA TRP A 235 -13.23 -8.17 -0.10
C TRP A 235 -14.13 -7.44 0.89
N SER A 236 -14.20 -6.13 0.77
CA SER A 236 -14.95 -5.24 1.65
C SER A 236 -16.07 -4.48 0.95
N TRP A 237 -16.23 -4.68 -0.37
CA TRP A 237 -17.11 -3.84 -1.21
C TRP A 237 -16.75 -2.35 -1.17
N ASP A 238 -15.50 -2.04 -0.80
CA ASP A 238 -14.94 -0.70 -0.90
C ASP A 238 -15.07 -0.17 -2.34
N VAL A 239 -15.23 1.15 -2.48
CA VAL A 239 -15.43 1.78 -3.79
C VAL A 239 -14.29 1.48 -4.78
N LYS A 240 -13.02 1.48 -4.35
CA LYS A 240 -11.89 1.18 -5.25
C LYS A 240 -11.92 -0.27 -5.67
N GLN A 241 -12.26 -1.20 -4.77
CA GLN A 241 -12.42 -2.61 -5.10
C GLN A 241 -13.54 -2.79 -6.14
N THR A 242 -14.73 -2.25 -5.86
CA THR A 242 -15.92 -2.41 -6.69
C THR A 242 -15.75 -1.78 -8.07
N MET A 243 -15.27 -0.54 -8.14
CA MET A 243 -15.06 0.14 -9.43
C MET A 243 -13.99 -0.53 -10.29
N THR A 244 -12.95 -1.08 -9.65
CA THR A 244 -11.91 -1.84 -10.32
C THR A 244 -12.46 -3.15 -10.90
N LEU A 245 -13.31 -3.86 -10.16
CA LEU A 245 -13.97 -5.07 -10.66
C LEU A 245 -14.85 -4.76 -11.88
N ILE A 246 -15.64 -3.69 -11.82
CA ILE A 246 -16.48 -3.23 -12.95
C ILE A 246 -15.59 -2.89 -14.16
N ALA A 247 -14.49 -2.18 -13.96
CA ALA A 247 -13.56 -1.85 -15.03
C ALA A 247 -12.98 -3.11 -15.71
N LEU A 248 -12.64 -4.15 -14.94
CA LEU A 248 -12.16 -5.41 -15.50
C LEU A 248 -13.26 -6.19 -16.22
N PHE A 249 -14.52 -6.12 -15.78
CA PHE A 249 -15.63 -6.70 -16.54
C PHE A 249 -15.87 -5.98 -17.87
N ILE A 250 -15.69 -4.66 -17.93
CA ILE A 250 -15.73 -3.91 -19.20
C ILE A 250 -14.61 -4.42 -20.13
N TYR A 251 -13.39 -4.60 -19.63
CA TYR A 251 -12.32 -5.19 -20.42
C TYR A 251 -12.52 -6.69 -20.75
N LEU A 252 -13.25 -7.45 -19.94
CA LEU A 252 -13.65 -8.80 -20.29
C LEU A 252 -14.63 -8.81 -21.47
N ALA A 253 -15.59 -7.88 -21.46
CA ALA A 253 -16.56 -7.72 -22.54
C ALA A 253 -15.91 -7.33 -23.89
N TYR A 254 -14.72 -6.70 -23.88
CA TYR A 254 -13.91 -6.52 -25.11
C TYR A 254 -13.59 -7.86 -25.79
N PHE A 255 -13.20 -8.89 -25.02
CA PHE A 255 -12.88 -10.21 -25.58
C PHE A 255 -14.13 -10.95 -26.05
N VAL A 256 -15.24 -10.84 -25.31
CA VAL A 256 -16.54 -11.40 -25.71
C VAL A 256 -17.01 -10.79 -27.03
N LEU A 257 -16.98 -9.46 -27.14
CA LEU A 257 -17.31 -8.75 -28.37
C LEU A 257 -16.44 -9.22 -29.54
N ARG A 258 -15.14 -9.35 -29.30
CA ARG A 258 -14.20 -9.78 -30.32
C ARG A 258 -14.46 -11.21 -30.79
N ALA A 259 -14.82 -12.12 -29.89
CA ALA A 259 -15.13 -13.51 -30.23
C ALA A 259 -16.43 -13.66 -31.03
N ALA A 260 -17.33 -12.67 -30.97
CA ALA A 260 -18.63 -12.72 -31.65
C ALA A 260 -18.59 -12.43 -33.16
N PHE A 261 -17.44 -12.01 -33.73
CA PHE A 261 -17.32 -11.64 -35.14
C PHE A 261 -16.29 -12.50 -35.87
N GLU A 262 -16.75 -13.21 -36.91
CA GLU A 262 -15.91 -14.03 -37.77
C GLU A 262 -15.09 -13.19 -38.75
N ASP A 263 -15.69 -12.17 -39.37
CA ASP A 263 -15.00 -11.28 -40.31
C ASP A 263 -13.86 -10.50 -39.61
N PRO A 264 -12.58 -10.70 -39.99
CA PRO A 264 -11.44 -10.10 -39.30
C PRO A 264 -11.44 -8.56 -39.30
N GLU A 265 -11.90 -7.93 -40.38
CA GLU A 265 -11.90 -6.47 -40.50
C GLU A 265 -12.95 -5.86 -39.57
N LYS A 266 -14.19 -6.36 -39.63
CA LYS A 266 -15.30 -5.97 -38.74
C LYS A 266 -14.95 -6.23 -37.29
N ARG A 267 -14.40 -7.40 -36.99
CA ARG A 267 -13.92 -7.78 -35.65
C ARG A 267 -12.92 -6.76 -35.12
N GLY A 268 -11.89 -6.43 -35.91
CA GLY A 268 -10.86 -5.45 -35.53
C GLY A 268 -11.44 -4.05 -35.33
N ARG A 269 -12.34 -3.60 -36.21
CA ARG A 269 -12.92 -2.24 -36.14
C ARG A 269 -13.80 -2.07 -34.91
N LEU A 270 -14.69 -3.02 -34.65
CA LEU A 270 -15.57 -2.99 -33.48
C LEU A 270 -14.77 -3.16 -32.18
N SER A 271 -13.77 -4.04 -32.17
CA SER A 271 -12.86 -4.19 -31.03
C SER A 271 -12.13 -2.88 -30.72
N ALA A 272 -11.58 -2.21 -31.75
CA ALA A 272 -10.84 -0.96 -31.57
C ALA A 272 -11.73 0.17 -31.01
N VAL A 273 -12.96 0.32 -31.51
CA VAL A 273 -13.93 1.29 -30.96
C VAL A 273 -14.26 0.95 -29.52
N TYR A 274 -14.55 -0.32 -29.22
CA TYR A 274 -14.86 -0.74 -27.86
C TYR A 274 -13.69 -0.52 -26.89
N ASN A 275 -12.45 -0.77 -27.32
CA ASN A 275 -11.27 -0.55 -26.48
C ASN A 275 -11.07 0.93 -26.12
N ILE A 276 -11.39 1.84 -27.06
CA ILE A 276 -11.40 3.28 -26.77
C ILE A 276 -12.44 3.61 -25.69
N PHE A 277 -13.66 3.06 -25.82
CA PHE A 277 -14.71 3.20 -24.82
C PHE A 277 -14.29 2.61 -23.46
N ALA A 278 -13.72 1.40 -23.42
CA ALA A 278 -13.27 0.73 -22.21
C ALA A 278 -12.20 1.55 -21.48
N PHE A 279 -11.24 2.10 -22.22
CA PHE A 279 -10.22 2.99 -21.64
C PHE A 279 -10.83 4.29 -21.12
N ALA A 280 -11.78 4.89 -21.84
CA ALA A 280 -12.48 6.09 -21.39
C ALA A 280 -13.28 5.82 -20.09
N ALA A 281 -13.92 4.64 -19.97
CA ALA A 281 -14.63 4.22 -18.76
C ALA A 281 -13.70 3.93 -17.58
N LEU A 282 -12.46 3.50 -17.83
CA LEU A 282 -11.43 3.29 -16.80
C LEU A 282 -11.17 4.56 -15.97
N ILE A 283 -11.18 5.73 -16.61
CA ILE A 283 -10.86 7.02 -15.97
C ILE A 283 -11.84 7.33 -14.82
N PRO A 284 -13.17 7.43 -15.03
CA PRO A 284 -14.08 7.70 -13.94
C PRO A 284 -14.11 6.58 -12.90
N LEU A 285 -14.01 5.32 -13.31
CA LEU A 285 -14.08 4.18 -12.40
C LEU A 285 -12.88 4.11 -11.45
N ILE A 286 -11.65 4.27 -11.95
CA ILE A 286 -10.44 4.09 -11.14
C ILE A 286 -9.99 5.41 -10.50
N TYR A 287 -10.17 6.55 -11.18
CA TYR A 287 -9.59 7.81 -10.73
C TYR A 287 -10.60 8.79 -10.14
N VAL A 288 -11.79 8.93 -10.72
CA VAL A 288 -12.73 9.99 -10.31
C VAL A 288 -13.62 9.53 -9.15
N ILE A 289 -14.43 8.49 -9.37
CA ILE A 289 -15.42 8.02 -8.38
C ILE A 289 -14.78 7.70 -7.02
N PRO A 290 -13.63 7.00 -6.95
CA PRO A 290 -13.02 6.69 -5.66
C PRO A 290 -12.49 7.88 -4.87
N ARG A 291 -12.34 9.05 -5.48
CA ARG A 291 -11.95 10.28 -4.78
C ARG A 291 -13.13 11.09 -4.29
N LEU A 292 -14.33 10.78 -4.76
CA LEU A 292 -15.59 11.42 -4.39
C LEU A 292 -16.34 10.66 -3.29
N THR A 293 -15.75 9.60 -2.76
CA THR A 293 -16.39 8.65 -1.85
C THR A 293 -15.43 8.23 -0.75
N ASP A 294 -15.98 7.79 0.38
CA ASP A 294 -15.16 7.24 1.46
C ASP A 294 -14.58 5.88 1.08
N SER A 295 -13.32 5.66 1.43
CA SER A 295 -12.57 4.45 1.09
C SER A 295 -11.62 4.05 2.20
N LEU A 296 -11.51 2.74 2.42
CA LEU A 296 -10.53 2.11 3.31
C LEU A 296 -9.10 2.19 2.78
N HIS A 297 -8.92 2.49 1.49
CA HIS A 297 -7.60 2.56 0.89
C HIS A 297 -6.88 3.87 1.25
N PRO A 298 -5.56 3.82 1.47
CA PRO A 298 -4.74 5.02 1.71
C PRO A 298 -4.90 6.08 0.60
N GLY A 299 -4.71 7.36 0.98
CA GLY A 299 -4.83 8.50 0.06
C GLY A 299 -6.27 8.83 -0.35
N ASN A 300 -7.23 8.65 0.55
CA ASN A 300 -8.61 9.09 0.33
C ASN A 300 -8.84 10.54 0.80
N GLY A 301 -9.85 11.22 0.25
CA GLY A 301 -10.18 12.62 0.63
C GLY A 301 -9.42 13.70 -0.16
N GLY A 302 -9.00 13.41 -1.39
CA GLY A 302 -8.39 14.40 -2.30
C GLY A 302 -6.87 14.51 -2.23
N ASN A 303 -6.20 13.84 -1.28
CA ASN A 303 -4.73 13.75 -1.28
C ASN A 303 -4.29 12.66 -2.28
N PRO A 304 -3.49 12.97 -3.32
CA PRO A 304 -3.05 11.96 -4.28
C PRO A 304 -2.25 10.86 -3.60
N ALA A 305 -2.58 9.59 -3.82
CA ALA A 305 -1.89 8.40 -3.29
C ALA A 305 -0.36 8.32 -3.57
N PHE A 306 0.21 9.29 -4.27
CA PHE A 306 1.64 9.43 -4.58
C PHE A 306 2.17 10.84 -4.23
N GLY A 307 1.53 11.55 -3.29
CA GLY A 307 2.06 12.77 -2.72
C GLY A 307 3.42 12.53 -2.08
N SER A 308 4.25 13.58 -2.00
CA SER A 308 5.57 13.48 -1.37
C SER A 308 5.51 13.01 0.08
N GLN A 309 4.34 13.11 0.72
CA GLN A 309 4.04 12.70 2.09
C GLN A 309 3.46 11.27 2.22
N ASP A 310 2.98 10.65 1.14
CA ASP A 310 2.22 9.39 1.21
C ASP A 310 3.08 8.13 1.03
N LEU A 311 4.20 8.23 0.29
CA LEU A 311 5.15 7.12 0.10
C LEU A 311 6.54 7.52 0.59
N ASP A 312 7.05 6.81 1.59
CA ASP A 312 8.38 7.04 2.17
C ASP A 312 9.49 6.97 1.11
N ASN A 313 10.47 7.87 1.19
CA ASN A 313 11.57 7.97 0.22
C ASN A 313 12.36 6.66 0.09
N THR A 314 12.49 5.88 1.17
CA THR A 314 13.18 4.58 1.14
C THR A 314 12.40 3.56 0.30
N MET A 315 11.07 3.57 0.39
CA MET A 315 10.24 2.68 -0.42
C MET A 315 10.26 3.05 -1.90
N ARG A 316 10.40 4.34 -2.24
CA ARG A 316 10.46 4.81 -3.65
C ARG A 316 11.61 4.20 -4.44
N MET A 317 12.74 3.91 -3.78
CA MET A 317 13.91 3.27 -4.39
C MET A 317 13.64 1.84 -4.88
N VAL A 318 12.57 1.20 -4.41
CA VAL A 318 12.13 -0.12 -4.85
C VAL A 318 10.86 0.01 -5.70
N PHE A 319 9.93 0.87 -5.28
CA PHE A 319 8.63 1.04 -5.92
C PHE A 319 8.72 1.49 -7.38
N TYR A 320 9.48 2.54 -7.70
CA TYR A 320 9.57 3.00 -9.09
C TYR A 320 10.27 2.00 -10.00
N PRO A 321 11.39 1.36 -9.59
CA PRO A 321 11.92 0.20 -10.31
C PRO A 321 10.89 -0.91 -10.49
N ALA A 322 10.06 -1.21 -9.50
CA ALA A 322 8.98 -2.20 -9.66
C ALA A 322 7.99 -1.82 -10.77
N VAL A 323 7.52 -0.58 -10.81
CA VAL A 323 6.64 -0.08 -11.88
C VAL A 323 7.28 -0.27 -13.25
N ILE A 324 8.55 0.11 -13.40
CA ILE A 324 9.31 -0.05 -14.65
C ILE A 324 9.47 -1.53 -14.99
N GLY A 325 9.88 -2.35 -14.04
CA GLY A 325 10.11 -3.79 -14.21
C GLY A 325 8.86 -4.53 -14.67
N TRP A 326 7.74 -4.32 -13.98
CA TRP A 326 6.44 -4.92 -14.33
C TRP A 326 5.93 -4.44 -15.69
N THR A 327 6.11 -3.15 -16.01
CA THR A 327 5.73 -2.58 -17.31
C THR A 327 6.55 -3.20 -18.44
N LEU A 328 7.88 -3.26 -18.30
CA LEU A 328 8.75 -3.87 -19.31
C LEU A 328 8.45 -5.36 -19.48
N LEU A 329 8.21 -6.09 -18.38
CA LEU A 329 7.81 -7.49 -18.46
C LEU A 329 6.48 -7.64 -19.21
N GLY A 330 5.51 -6.78 -18.94
CA GLY A 330 4.21 -6.79 -19.59
C GLY A 330 4.32 -6.50 -21.10
N VAL A 331 5.13 -5.51 -21.48
CA VAL A 331 5.45 -5.22 -22.88
C VAL A 331 6.14 -6.41 -23.53
N TRP A 332 7.07 -7.07 -22.84
CA TRP A 332 7.73 -8.27 -23.36
C TRP A 332 6.73 -9.41 -23.61
N ILE A 333 5.87 -9.72 -22.63
CA ILE A 333 4.81 -10.71 -22.81
C ILE A 333 3.93 -10.34 -24.01
N ALA A 334 3.50 -9.08 -24.13
CA ALA A 334 2.69 -8.62 -25.26
C ALA A 334 3.42 -8.79 -26.61
N THR A 335 4.73 -8.53 -26.67
CA THR A 335 5.53 -8.76 -27.88
C THR A 335 5.67 -10.24 -28.24
N VAL A 336 5.63 -11.15 -27.25
CA VAL A 336 5.60 -12.60 -27.49
C VAL A 336 4.24 -12.98 -28.04
N SER A 337 3.15 -12.57 -27.37
CA SER A 337 1.77 -12.84 -27.82
C SER A 337 1.52 -12.33 -29.24
N PHE A 338 1.95 -11.11 -29.57
CA PHE A 338 1.86 -10.57 -30.92
C PHE A 338 2.58 -11.44 -31.96
N ARG A 339 3.80 -11.90 -31.65
CA ARG A 339 4.60 -12.73 -32.58
C ARG A 339 3.99 -14.11 -32.77
N VAL A 340 3.46 -14.71 -31.71
CA VAL A 340 2.76 -16.00 -31.77
C VAL A 340 1.53 -15.88 -32.66
N GLU A 341 0.68 -14.87 -32.45
CA GLU A 341 -0.51 -14.66 -33.28
C GLU A 341 -0.16 -14.42 -34.75
N ARG A 342 0.88 -13.62 -35.01
CA ARG A 342 1.34 -13.35 -36.38
C ARG A 342 1.86 -14.61 -37.07
N LEU A 343 2.57 -15.49 -36.36
CA LEU A 343 3.05 -16.76 -36.90
C LEU A 343 1.89 -17.72 -37.16
N HIS A 344 0.95 -17.81 -36.23
CA HIS A 344 -0.25 -18.64 -36.38
C HIS A 344 -1.05 -18.25 -37.63
N GLN A 345 -1.22 -16.94 -37.88
CA GLN A 345 -1.92 -16.49 -39.09
C GLN A 345 -1.16 -16.82 -40.38
N ARG A 346 0.17 -16.68 -40.40
CA ARG A 346 0.99 -17.09 -41.57
C ARG A 346 0.84 -18.58 -41.87
N MET A 347 0.88 -19.42 -40.83
CA MET A 347 0.68 -20.86 -40.98
C MET A 347 -0.71 -21.20 -41.55
N LEU A 348 -1.76 -20.44 -41.20
CA LEU A 348 -3.09 -20.60 -41.77
C LEU A 348 -3.18 -20.09 -43.22
N GLU A 349 -2.40 -19.07 -43.56
CA GLU A 349 -2.34 -18.46 -44.90
C GLU A 349 -1.47 -19.27 -45.89
N GLY A 350 -0.66 -20.23 -45.41
CA GLY A 350 0.12 -21.14 -46.25
C GLY A 350 1.51 -20.63 -46.67
N ASP A 351 1.98 -19.54 -46.05
CA ASP A 351 3.34 -18.96 -46.18
C ASP A 351 4.24 -19.37 -45.01
#